data_AF-A0A9E3NLM1-F1
#
_entry.id   AF-A0A9E3NLM1-F1
#
_cell.length_a   1.000
_cell.length_b   1.000
_cell.length_c   1.000
_cell.angle_alpha   90.00
_cell.angle_beta   90.00
_cell.angle_gamma   90.00
#
_symmetry.space_group_name_H-M   'P 1'
#
loop_
_entity.id
_entity.type
_entity.pdbx_description
1 polymer ?
#
loop_
_entity_poly.entity_id
_entity_poly.type
_entity_poly.pdbx_seq_one_letter_code
_entity_poly.pdbx_strand_id
1 'polypeptide(L)'
;MSILQRFLETDVEFARELVRSFIVNLQALRVSIIQAVEQQDGQIYIKAHHQAKATLGYIDQEKLKQFADEINARIKAQGIANINQYTQQTFSKHCMEAIEELKQRLSSRNIIL
;
A
#
# COMPACT_ATOMS: atom_id res chain seq x y z
N MET A 1 14.00 13.72 6.38
CA MET A 1 14.45 13.25 5.05
C MET A 1 14.28 11.75 5.02
N SER A 2 13.41 11.21 4.17
CA SER A 2 13.11 9.78 4.14
C SER A 2 14.24 8.99 3.45
N ILE A 3 14.37 7.69 3.75
CA ILE A 3 15.35 6.81 3.09
C ILE A 3 15.11 6.79 1.58
N LEU A 4 13.84 6.88 1.18
CA LEU A 4 13.45 7.00 -0.21
C LEU A 4 14.12 8.23 -0.85
N GLN A 5 13.97 9.44 -0.29
CA GLN A 5 14.58 10.66 -0.83
C GLN A 5 16.09 10.52 -1.11
N ARG A 6 16.86 9.86 -0.22
CA ARG A 6 18.30 9.63 -0.41
C ARG A 6 18.65 8.72 -1.59
N PHE A 7 17.81 7.73 -1.91
CA PHE A 7 18.03 6.87 -3.09
C PHE A 7 17.62 7.57 -4.39
N LEU A 8 16.59 8.42 -4.33
CA LEU A 8 16.02 9.09 -5.49
C LEU A 8 16.90 10.24 -6.04
N GLU A 9 17.84 10.78 -5.26
CA GLU A 9 18.75 11.86 -5.68
C GLU A 9 19.87 11.42 -6.64
N THR A 10 20.12 10.10 -6.76
CA THR A 10 21.28 9.56 -7.52
C THR A 10 20.93 8.93 -8.88
N ASP A 11 19.70 8.44 -9.07
CA ASP A 11 19.23 7.84 -10.32
C ASP A 11 17.72 8.02 -10.50
N VAL A 12 17.35 8.92 -11.42
CA VAL A 12 15.97 9.31 -11.71
C VAL A 12 15.17 8.17 -12.37
N GLU A 13 15.81 7.29 -13.14
CA GLU A 13 15.13 6.15 -13.76
C GLU A 13 14.87 5.06 -12.73
N PHE A 14 15.84 4.78 -11.86
CA PHE A 14 15.63 3.90 -10.71
C PHE A 14 14.51 4.40 -9.80
N ALA A 15 14.49 5.71 -9.53
CA ALA A 15 13.43 6.37 -8.77
C ALA A 15 12.03 6.13 -9.37
N ARG A 16 11.91 6.27 -10.69
CA ARG A 16 10.65 6.04 -11.40
C ARG A 16 10.22 4.58 -11.34
N GLU A 17 11.13 3.64 -11.55
CA GLU A 17 10.84 2.20 -11.44
C GLU A 17 10.43 1.80 -10.02
N LEU A 18 11.09 2.36 -9.01
CA LEU A 18 10.73 2.12 -7.61
C LEU A 18 9.31 2.61 -7.30
N VAL A 19 8.95 3.82 -7.74
CA VAL A 19 7.60 4.36 -7.57
C VAL A 19 6.56 3.52 -8.35
N ARG A 20 6.89 3.05 -9.56
CA ARG A 20 6.03 2.11 -10.32
C ARG A 20 5.79 0.81 -9.55
N SER A 21 6.85 0.23 -8.97
CA SER A 21 6.75 -0.97 -8.12
C SER A 21 5.86 -0.72 -6.89
N PHE A 22 5.98 0.44 -6.25
CA PHE A 22 5.13 0.80 -5.11
C PHE A 22 3.65 0.90 -5.49
N ILE A 23 3.34 1.49 -6.65
CA ILE A 23 1.96 1.54 -7.17
C ILE A 23 1.40 0.13 -7.35
N VAL A 24 2.17 -0.78 -7.96
CA VAL A 24 1.75 -2.17 -8.16
C VAL A 24 1.51 -2.88 -6.83
N ASN A 25 2.39 -2.70 -5.84
CA ASN A 25 2.24 -3.31 -4.53
C ASN A 25 0.99 -2.79 -3.79
N LEU A 26 0.71 -1.48 -3.88
CA LEU A 26 -0.52 -0.90 -3.30
C LEU A 26 -1.78 -1.38 -4.01
N GLN A 27 -1.73 -1.56 -5.33
CA GLN A 27 -2.85 -2.13 -6.10
C GLN A 27 -3.11 -3.58 -5.70
N ALA A 28 -2.05 -4.39 -5.58
CA ALA A 28 -2.14 -5.77 -5.11
C ALA A 28 -2.71 -5.84 -3.69
N LEU A 29 -2.23 -4.98 -2.78
CA LEU A 29 -2.74 -4.90 -1.41
C LEU A 29 -4.24 -4.52 -1.38
N ARG A 30 -4.65 -3.54 -2.18
CA ARG A 30 -6.07 -3.15 -2.32
C ARG A 30 -6.94 -4.29 -2.83
N VAL A 31 -6.52 -4.96 -3.91
CA VAL A 31 -7.30 -6.07 -4.49
C VAL A 31 -7.38 -7.24 -3.51
N SER A 32 -6.29 -7.51 -2.80
CA SER A 32 -6.21 -8.63 -1.85
C SER A 32 -7.22 -8.51 -0.71
N ILE A 33 -7.50 -7.31 -0.17
CA ILE A 33 -8.50 -7.17 0.90
C ILE A 33 -9.92 -7.44 0.38
N ILE A 34 -10.19 -7.08 -0.89
CA ILE A 34 -11.48 -7.31 -1.51
C ILE A 34 -11.69 -8.81 -1.72
N GLN A 35 -10.69 -9.46 -2.32
CA GLN A 35 -10.71 -10.91 -2.53
C GLN A 35 -10.75 -11.69 -1.22
N ALA A 36 -10.01 -11.27 -0.20
CA ALA A 36 -10.02 -11.92 1.11
C ALA A 36 -11.42 -11.91 1.74
N VAL A 37 -12.13 -10.78 1.67
CA VAL A 37 -13.50 -10.66 2.17
C VAL A 37 -14.48 -11.48 1.32
N GLU A 38 -14.41 -11.39 -0.01
CA GLU A 38 -15.31 -12.12 -0.91
C GLU A 38 -15.15 -13.64 -0.80
N GLN A 39 -13.92 -14.12 -0.70
CA GLN A 39 -13.59 -15.55 -0.65
C GLN A 39 -13.53 -16.09 0.78
N GLN A 40 -13.72 -15.24 1.80
CA GLN A 40 -13.57 -15.58 3.21
C GLN A 40 -12.21 -16.24 3.52
N ASP A 41 -11.15 -15.83 2.81
CA ASP A 41 -9.77 -16.29 3.03
C ASP A 41 -8.84 -15.12 3.39
N GLY A 42 -8.56 -14.99 4.69
CA GLY A 42 -7.67 -13.97 5.23
C GLY A 42 -6.19 -14.12 4.82
N GLN A 43 -5.76 -15.31 4.37
CA GLN A 43 -4.37 -15.53 3.95
C GLN A 43 -4.03 -14.75 2.67
N ILE A 44 -5.02 -14.47 1.83
CA ILE A 44 -4.87 -13.62 0.64
C ILE A 44 -4.34 -12.25 1.05
N TYR A 45 -4.98 -11.61 2.03
CA TYR A 45 -4.55 -10.31 2.53
C TYR A 45 -3.23 -10.39 3.29
N ILE A 46 -3.03 -11.38 4.16
CA ILE A 46 -1.79 -11.49 4.97
C ILE A 46 -0.55 -11.59 4.06
N LYS A 47 -0.62 -12.37 2.97
CA LYS A 47 0.46 -12.50 2.00
C LYS A 47 0.75 -11.18 1.29
N ALA A 48 -0.29 -10.50 0.82
CA ALA A 48 -0.15 -9.20 0.16
C ALA A 48 0.37 -8.11 1.10
N HIS A 49 -0.10 -8.07 2.36
CA HIS A 49 0.40 -7.18 3.41
C HIS A 49 1.90 -7.38 3.66
N HIS A 50 2.34 -8.62 3.77
CA HIS A 50 3.77 -8.94 3.92
C HIS A 50 4.60 -8.42 2.74
N GLN A 51 4.14 -8.63 1.51
CA GLN A 51 4.82 -8.15 0.29
C GLN A 51 4.85 -6.61 0.22
N ALA A 52 3.76 -5.96 0.60
CA ALA A 52 3.64 -4.50 0.58
C ALA A 52 4.31 -3.81 1.79
N LYS A 53 4.82 -4.55 2.78
CA LYS A 53 5.38 -3.99 4.02
C LYS A 53 6.52 -3.00 3.75
N ALA A 54 7.42 -3.33 2.83
CA ALA A 54 8.49 -2.42 2.43
C ALA A 54 7.92 -1.15 1.77
N THR A 55 6.99 -1.31 0.82
CA THR A 55 6.29 -0.18 0.19
C THR A 55 5.65 0.73 1.23
N LEU A 56 4.85 0.18 2.16
CA LEU A 56 4.21 0.93 3.25
C LEU A 56 5.20 1.66 4.16
N GLY A 57 6.41 1.14 4.32
CA GLY A 57 7.48 1.77 5.09
C GLY A 57 8.24 2.87 4.34
N TYR A 58 8.23 2.84 3.00
CA TYR A 58 8.94 3.82 2.16
C TYR A 58 8.04 4.93 1.64
N ILE A 59 6.74 4.70 1.51
CA ILE A 59 5.79 5.75 1.17
C ILE A 59 5.51 6.59 2.42
N ASP A 60 5.46 7.91 2.29
CA ASP A 60 5.19 8.83 3.41
C ASP A 60 3.70 8.84 3.82
N GLN A 61 3.10 7.65 3.99
CA GLN A 61 1.68 7.43 4.24
C GLN A 61 1.47 6.64 5.54
N GLU A 62 1.93 7.21 6.67
CA GLU A 62 1.93 6.52 7.96
C GLU A 62 0.54 6.07 8.40
N LYS A 63 -0.51 6.84 8.09
CA LYS A 63 -1.91 6.45 8.38
C LYS A 63 -2.33 5.20 7.61
N LEU A 64 -1.96 5.08 6.33
CA LEU A 64 -2.26 3.90 5.53
C LEU A 64 -1.49 2.68 6.06
N LYS A 65 -0.23 2.86 6.44
CA LYS A 65 0.59 1.81 7.06
C LYS A 65 -0.03 1.30 8.36
N GLN A 66 -0.40 2.20 9.27
CA GLN A 66 -1.07 1.84 10.53
C GLN A 66 -2.38 1.09 10.25
N PHE A 67 -3.19 1.58 9.31
CA PHE A 67 -4.45 0.94 8.98
C PHE A 67 -4.26 -0.46 8.36
N ALA A 68 -3.24 -0.63 7.52
CA ALA A 68 -2.89 -1.95 6.97
C ALA A 68 -2.44 -2.93 8.07
N ASP A 69 -1.62 -2.46 9.01
CA ASP A 69 -1.16 -3.26 10.15
C ASP A 69 -2.31 -3.64 11.08
N GLU A 70 -3.26 -2.74 11.33
CA GLU A 70 -4.47 -3.01 12.11
C GLU A 70 -5.35 -4.08 11.45
N ILE A 71 -5.58 -4.00 10.13
CA ILE A 71 -6.34 -5.02 9.40
C ILE A 71 -5.64 -6.37 9.50
N ASN A 72 -4.33 -6.43 9.29
CA ASN A 72 -3.54 -7.65 9.42
C ASN A 72 -3.65 -8.25 10.84
N ALA A 73 -3.56 -7.41 11.87
CA ALA A 73 -3.70 -7.84 13.25
C ALA A 73 -5.11 -8.38 13.55
N ARG A 74 -6.17 -7.70 13.07
CA ARG A 74 -7.56 -8.16 13.22
C ARG A 74 -7.80 -9.49 12.52
N ILE A 75 -7.32 -9.67 11.30
CA ILE A 75 -7.45 -10.94 10.56
C ILE A 75 -6.75 -12.07 11.32
N LYS A 76 -5.54 -11.82 11.86
CA LYS A 76 -4.80 -12.83 12.63
C LYS A 76 -5.47 -13.19 13.96
N ALA A 77 -6.07 -12.22 14.63
CA ALA A 77 -6.67 -12.42 15.94
C ALA A 77 -8.11 -12.97 15.87
N GLN A 78 -8.89 -12.53 14.89
CA GLN A 78 -10.35 -12.71 14.84
C GLN A 78 -10.84 -13.30 13.51
N GLY A 79 -9.96 -13.53 12.53
CA GLY A 79 -10.33 -14.01 11.20
C GLY A 79 -10.89 -12.91 10.29
N ILE A 80 -10.95 -13.22 8.99
CA ILE A 80 -11.38 -12.27 7.95
C ILE A 80 -12.86 -11.87 8.05
N ALA A 81 -13.70 -12.72 8.65
CA ALA A 81 -15.12 -12.44 8.88
C ALA A 81 -15.38 -11.17 9.72
N ASN A 82 -14.38 -10.72 10.50
CA ASN A 82 -14.47 -9.50 11.30
C ASN A 82 -14.09 -8.22 10.51
N ILE A 83 -13.70 -8.34 9.25
CA ILE A 83 -13.49 -7.19 8.37
C ILE A 83 -14.82 -6.86 7.68
N ASN A 84 -15.50 -5.83 8.18
CA ASN A 84 -16.74 -5.36 7.58
C ASN A 84 -16.50 -4.56 6.30
N GLN A 85 -17.57 -4.43 5.50
CA GLN A 85 -17.55 -3.72 4.22
C GLN A 85 -17.07 -2.27 4.35
N TYR A 86 -17.42 -1.58 5.44
CA TYR A 86 -16.94 -0.22 5.69
C TYR A 86 -15.41 -0.15 5.82
N THR A 87 -14.81 -1.08 6.57
CA THR A 87 -13.35 -1.18 6.77
C THR A 87 -12.65 -1.48 5.45
N GLN A 88 -13.17 -2.47 4.70
CA GLN A 88 -12.67 -2.84 3.38
C GLN A 88 -12.71 -1.66 2.40
N GLN A 89 -13.84 -0.94 2.32
CA GLN A 89 -14.01 0.20 1.42
C GLN A 89 -13.12 1.38 1.80
N THR A 90 -13.04 1.70 3.10
CA THR A 90 -12.18 2.78 3.60
C THR A 90 -10.70 2.49 3.32
N PHE A 91 -10.25 1.27 3.57
CA PHE A 91 -8.88 0.86 3.25
C PHE A 91 -8.59 0.90 1.75
N SER A 92 -9.53 0.40 0.93
CA SER A 92 -9.45 0.45 -0.53
C SER A 92 -9.34 1.89 -1.05
N LYS A 93 -10.10 2.83 -0.45
CA LYS A 93 -10.02 4.25 -0.76
C LYS A 93 -8.65 4.83 -0.43
N HIS A 94 -8.12 4.58 0.76
CA HIS A 94 -6.79 5.08 1.13
C HIS A 94 -5.66 4.52 0.26
N CYS A 95 -5.76 3.25 -0.17
CA CYS A 95 -4.84 2.71 -1.16
C CYS A 95 -4.91 3.48 -2.49
N MET A 96 -6.11 3.80 -2.97
CA MET A 96 -6.27 4.58 -4.20
C MET A 96 -5.73 6.00 -4.06
N GLU A 97 -6.01 6.68 -2.94
CA GLU A 97 -5.47 8.02 -2.65
C GLU A 97 -3.92 8.01 -2.72
N ALA A 98 -3.28 7.06 -2.04
CA ALA A 98 -1.82 6.91 -2.08
C ALA A 98 -1.29 6.57 -3.48
N ILE A 99 -1.99 5.72 -4.25
CA ILE A 99 -1.62 5.41 -5.63
C ILE A 99 -1.67 6.67 -6.52
N GLU A 100 -2.71 7.49 -6.39
CA GLU A 100 -2.84 8.71 -7.18
C GLU A 100 -1.75 9.72 -6.84
N GLU A 101 -1.39 9.88 -5.55
CA GLU A 101 -0.25 10.69 -5.16
C GLU A 101 1.07 10.21 -5.79
N LEU A 102 1.33 8.90 -5.79
CA LEU A 102 2.53 8.34 -6.43
C LEU A 102 2.54 8.56 -7.95
N LYS A 103 1.39 8.43 -8.62
CA LYS A 103 1.26 8.74 -10.06
C LYS A 103 1.50 10.22 -10.36
N GLN A 104 1.03 11.12 -9.50
CA GLN A 104 1.31 12.56 -9.63
C GLN A 104 2.82 12.85 -9.50
N ARG A 105 3.51 12.18 -8.58
CA ARG A 105 4.99 12.27 -8.45
C ARG A 105 5.71 11.80 -9.71
N LEU A 106 5.21 10.76 -10.39
CA LEU A 106 5.76 10.30 -11.68
C LEU A 106 5.51 11.26 -12.84
N SER A 107 4.33 11.91 -12.86
CA SER A 107 3.88 12.76 -13.97
C SER A 107 4.46 14.18 -13.90
N SER A 108 4.84 14.62 -12.70
CA SER A 108 5.48 15.90 -12.49
C SER A 108 6.88 15.87 -13.10
N ARG A 109 7.14 16.67 -14.15
CA ARG A 109 8.46 16.84 -14.80
C ARG A 109 9.58 17.17 -13.82
N ASN A 110 9.21 17.72 -12.69
CA ASN A 110 10.04 17.85 -11.52
C ASN A 110 9.65 16.73 -10.55
N ILE A 111 10.50 15.71 -10.43
CA ILE A 111 10.60 15.01 -9.15
C ILE A 111 11.22 16.04 -8.21
N ILE A 112 10.43 17.02 -7.74
CA ILE A 112 10.83 17.83 -6.60
C ILE A 112 10.71 16.88 -5.41
N LEU A 113 11.88 16.43 -4.98
CA LEU A 113 12.15 15.66 -3.78
C LEU A 113 12.10 16.55 -2.55
#